data_AF-A0A450SUD5-F1
#
_entry.id   AF-A0A450SUD5-F1
#
_cell.length_a   1.000
_cell.length_b   1.000
_cell.length_c   1.000
_cell.angle_alpha   90.00
_cell.angle_beta   90.00
_cell.angle_gamma   90.00
#
_symmetry.space_group_name_H-M   'P 1'
#
loop_
_entity.id
_entity.type
_entity.pdbx_description
1 polymer ?
#
loop_
_entity_poly.entity_id
_entity_poly.type
_entity_poly.pdbx_seq_one_letter_code
_entity_poly.pdbx_strand_id
1 'polypeptide(L)' 'MIDEQTLHQAVVRIVSIATPCRMILFGSHGRGDFDENSDVNLMVLTAFY' A
#
# COMPACT_ATOMS: atom_id res chain seq x y z
N MET A 1 -3.01 -3.05 -14.36
CA MET A 1 -3.05 -1.79 -13.59
C MET A 1 -3.83 -2.02 -12.31
N ILE A 2 -3.20 -1.81 -11.16
CA ILE A 2 -3.90 -1.80 -9.87
C ILE A 2 -4.56 -0.44 -9.74
N ASP A 3 -5.86 -0.42 -9.51
CA ASP A 3 -6.61 0.81 -9.28
C ASP A 3 -6.70 1.17 -7.79
N GLU A 4 -7.22 2.37 -7.52
CA GLU A 4 -7.37 2.89 -6.17
C GLU A 4 -8.29 1.99 -5.31
N GLN A 5 -9.32 1.39 -5.92
CA GLN A 5 -10.21 0.46 -5.22
C GLN A 5 -9.47 -0.79 -4.75
N THR A 6 -8.63 -1.37 -5.59
CA THR A 6 -7.80 -2.54 -5.26
C THR A 6 -6.77 -2.19 -4.20
N LEU A 7 -6.14 -1.01 -4.28
CA LEU A 7 -5.21 -0.52 -3.26
C LEU A 7 -5.92 -0.32 -1.91
N HIS A 8 -7.11 0.27 -1.90
CA HIS A 8 -7.92 0.45 -0.70
C HIS A 8 -8.28 -0.90 -0.06
N GLN A 9 -8.67 -1.90 -0.86
CA GLN A 9 -8.94 -3.26 -0.36
C GLN A 9 -7.69 -3.90 0.26
N ALA A 10 -6.51 -3.71 -0.34
CA ALA A 10 -5.25 -4.20 0.23
C ALA A 10 -4.96 -3.54 1.59
N VAL A 11 -5.14 -2.22 1.69
CA VAL A 11 -4.99 -1.47 2.95
C VAL A 11 -5.94 -2.01 4.02
N VAL A 12 -7.23 -2.17 3.71
CA VAL A 12 -8.22 -2.70 4.66
C VAL A 12 -7.83 -4.09 5.17
N ARG A 13 -7.39 -4.99 4.28
CA ARG A 13 -6.95 -6.35 4.65
C ARG A 13 -5.71 -6.34 5.55
N ILE A 14 -4.74 -5.47 5.28
CA ILE A 14 -3.53 -5.35 6.10
C ILE A 14 -3.89 -4.80 7.48
N VAL A 15 -4.70 -3.74 7.53
CA VAL A 15 -5.13 -3.12 8.79
C VAL A 15 -5.90 -4.10 9.68
N SER A 16 -6.74 -4.96 9.10
CA SER A 16 -7.54 -5.92 9.87
C SER A 16 -6.72 -7.02 10.56
N ILE A 17 -5.46 -7.25 10.14
CA ILE A 17 -4.61 -8.31 10.70
C ILE A 17 -3.40 -7.78 11.48
N ALA A 18 -2.89 -6.61 11.13
CA ALA A 18 -1.59 -6.14 11.62
C ALA A 18 -1.64 -4.82 12.40
N THR A 19 -2.80 -4.14 12.44
CA THR A 19 -3.01 -2.85 13.12
C THR A 19 -1.78 -1.90 13.02
N PRO A 20 -1.30 -1.62 11.80
CA PRO A 20 -0.08 -0.85 11.62
C PRO A 20 -0.26 0.58 12.13
N CYS A 21 0.80 1.17 12.65
CA CYS A 21 0.79 2.58 13.08
C CYS A 21 0.95 3.54 11.89
N ARG A 22 1.50 3.06 10.76
CA ARG A 22 1.63 3.83 9.52
C ARG A 22 1.77 2.91 8.31
N MET A 23 1.19 3.33 7.19
CA MET A 23 1.40 2.73 5.86
C MET A 23 1.78 3.83 4.87
N ILE A 24 2.74 3.55 3.99
CA ILE A 24 3.25 4.52 3.00
C ILE A 24 3.28 3.85 1.63
N LEU A 25 2.56 4.43 0.66
CA LEU A 25 2.70 4.10 -0.75
C LEU A 25 3.94 4.82 -1.30
N PHE A 26 4.84 4.08 -1.93
CA PHE A 26 6.03 4.62 -2.55
C PHE A 26 6.30 3.96 -3.90
N GLY A 27 7.49 4.18 -4.48
CA GLY A 27 7.79 3.68 -5.82
C GLY A 27 6.98 4.42 -6.89
N SER A 28 6.74 3.77 -8.03
CA SER A 28 6.10 4.44 -9.17
C SER A 28 4.67 4.89 -8.89
N HIS A 29 3.89 4.05 -8.20
CA HIS A 29 2.55 4.42 -7.73
C HIS A 29 2.55 5.57 -6.71
N GLY A 30 3.61 5.73 -5.92
CA GLY A 30 3.75 6.88 -5.01
C GLY A 30 4.20 8.17 -5.69
N ARG A 31 4.90 8.08 -6.84
CA ARG A 31 5.32 9.23 -7.64
C ARG A 31 4.31 9.64 -8.71
N GLY A 32 3.40 8.74 -9.08
CA GLY A 32 2.43 8.94 -10.16
C GLY A 32 2.97 8.63 -11.56
N ASP A 33 4.11 7.96 -11.68
CA ASP A 33 4.76 7.57 -12.95
C ASP A 33 4.64 6.06 -13.23
N PHE A 34 3.55 5.42 -12.78
CA PHE A 34 3.29 3.99 -12.97
C PHE A 34 2.61 3.69 -14.32
N ASP A 35 2.83 2.48 -14.80
CA ASP A 35 2.24 1.94 -16.03
C ASP A 35 1.51 0.61 -15.79
N GLU A 36 1.08 -0.04 -16.87
CA GLU A 36 0.36 -1.31 -16.83
C GLU A 36 1.16 -2.49 -16.28
N ASN A 37 2.50 -2.40 -16.29
CA ASN A 37 3.43 -3.44 -15.84
C ASN A 37 4.03 -3.13 -14.45
N SER A 38 3.70 -1.98 -13.89
CA SER A 38 4.21 -1.53 -12.60
C SER A 38 3.64 -2.33 -11.44
N ASP A 39 4.49 -2.67 -10.48
CA ASP A 39 4.11 -3.24 -9.19
C ASP A 39 3.67 -2.14 -8.20
N VAL A 40 3.14 -2.57 -7.05
CA VAL A 40 2.74 -1.68 -5.95
C VAL A 40 3.70 -1.87 -4.78
N ASN A 41 4.28 -0.76 -4.33
CA ASN A 41 5.22 -0.74 -3.23
C ASN A 41 4.58 -0.09 -1.99
N LEU A 42 4.39 -0.88 -0.93
CA LEU A 42 3.80 -0.46 0.34
C LEU A 42 4.78 -0.73 1.49
N MET A 43 5.12 0.31 2.24
CA MET A 43 5.84 0.18 3.50
C MET A 43 4.84 0.14 4.65
N VAL A 44 4.94 -0.88 5.50
CA VAL A 44 4.06 -1.08 6.66
C VAL A 44 4.90 -0.97 7.93
N LEU A 45 4.57 -0.01 8.77
CA LEU A 45 5.21 0.22 10.05
C LEU A 45 4.25 -0.23 11.16
N THR A 46 4.71 -1.12 12.03
CA THR A 46 3.99 -1.54 13.23
C THR A 46 4.80 -1.16 14.47
N ALA A 47 4.10 -0.77 15.52
CA ALA A 47 4.70 -0.55 16.82
C ALA A 47 4.63 -1.85 17.62
N PHE A 48 5.77 -2.30 18.14
CA PHE A 48 5.78 -3.35 19.16
C PHE A 48 5.70 -2.64 20.51
N TYR A 49 4.57 -2.81 21.21
CA TYR A 49 4.40 -2.41 22.60
C TYR A 49 4.58 -3.63 23.50
#